data_AF-A0A2D5XRW7-F1
#
_entry.id   AF-A0A2D5XRW7-F1
#
_cell.length_a   1.000
_cell.length_b   1.000
_cell.length_c   1.000
_cell.angle_alpha   90.00
_cell.angle_beta   90.00
_cell.angle_gamma   90.00
#
_symmetry.space_group_name_H-M   'P 1'
#
loop_
_entity.id
_entity.type
_entity.pdbx_description
1 polymer ?
#
loop_
_entity_poly.entity_id
_entity_poly.type
_entity_poly.pdbx_seq_one_letter_code
_entity_poly.pdbx_strand_id
1 'polypeptide(L)'
;MTVSFDGGVQGIARLRIQTWDDKDVEIYVTPINIDPDKPAMPISEPFVYSIYLSKMIGKYATLGLAEDTWALNERVIDEKAFLDQAWLIFEERKKMFWDALEKTKKGMVTCVFDTTDRISHMFYRYLDPTHPANEGKDTTEFKDVIPDLYARMDDFLVEVREKVGNDPDTVFMVISDHGFCNFRRGVNINAWLRDEGYLVLKDDARTSGDWFENVDWEKTRAFTLGLTGIFLNKKGRERGGIVEPSEAPALAREIQGKLDQLVDPESGETIMNEVFQTREVHDGPYADLAPELLLGYKRGYRHSWDCATGSVTEDIFSDNTKSWSGDHCVDPRLVPGVIWSNRKVNTDQPCLADMAPTALDLFGVDIPGYMLGAPLFGERTHVTPLSTDKLADRGGVRVPS
;
A
#
# COMPACT_ATOMS: atom_id res chain seq x y z
N MET A 1 14.75 21.30 -11.92
CA MET A 1 16.20 21.52 -11.68
C MET A 1 16.94 20.22 -11.99
N THR A 2 18.15 20.28 -12.55
CA THR A 2 19.06 19.13 -12.63
C THR A 2 20.07 19.24 -11.49
N VAL A 3 20.29 18.15 -10.75
CA VAL A 3 21.28 18.05 -9.67
C VAL A 3 22.41 17.15 -10.18
N SER A 4 23.66 17.59 -10.08
CA SER A 4 24.82 16.80 -10.51
C SER A 4 25.62 16.34 -9.30
N PHE A 5 26.11 15.10 -9.34
CA PHE A 5 26.96 14.50 -8.33
C PHE A 5 28.31 14.10 -8.93
N ASP A 6 29.30 13.85 -8.07
CA ASP A 6 30.59 13.31 -8.49
C ASP A 6 30.44 12.00 -9.26
N GLY A 7 31.32 11.77 -10.23
CA GLY A 7 31.24 10.60 -11.11
C GLY A 7 30.24 10.72 -12.27
N GLY A 8 29.67 11.92 -12.51
CA GLY A 8 28.82 12.19 -13.68
C GLY A 8 27.35 11.76 -13.51
N VAL A 9 26.93 11.43 -12.29
CA VAL A 9 25.55 11.09 -11.96
C VAL A 9 24.68 12.35 -11.95
N GLN A 10 23.50 12.28 -12.57
CA GLN A 10 22.53 13.36 -12.61
C GLN A 10 21.19 12.91 -12.04
N GLY A 11 20.56 13.81 -11.29
CA GLY A 11 19.21 13.69 -10.80
C GLY A 11 18.37 14.91 -11.16
N ILE A 12 17.07 14.83 -10.89
CA ILE A 12 16.13 15.94 -11.11
C ILE A 12 15.35 16.21 -9.83
N ALA A 13 15.02 17.47 -9.59
CA ALA A 13 14.16 17.90 -8.49
C ALA A 13 13.27 19.05 -8.95
N ARG A 14 12.12 19.20 -8.29
CA ARG A 14 11.21 20.33 -8.44
C ARG A 14 11.40 21.31 -7.29
N LEU A 15 11.18 22.58 -7.59
CA LEU A 15 11.26 23.69 -6.65
C LEU A 15 9.87 24.29 -6.51
N ARG A 16 9.45 24.57 -5.27
CA ARG A 16 8.24 25.32 -4.99
C ARG A 16 8.60 26.50 -4.10
N ILE A 17 8.23 27.70 -4.53
CA ILE A 17 8.24 28.88 -3.67
C ILE A 17 7.04 28.73 -2.74
N GLN A 18 7.30 28.58 -1.45
CA GLN A 18 6.26 28.48 -0.42
C GLN A 18 5.84 29.88 0.03
N THR A 19 6.83 30.70 0.35
CA THR A 19 6.66 32.08 0.78
C THR A 19 7.61 32.96 -0.02
N TRP A 20 7.13 34.12 -0.43
CA TRP A 20 7.95 35.19 -1.00
C TRP A 20 7.33 36.53 -0.58
N ASP A 21 7.89 37.13 0.45
CA ASP A 21 7.50 38.45 0.94
C ASP A 21 8.72 39.36 1.17
N ASP A 22 8.51 40.52 1.78
CA ASP A 22 9.55 41.51 2.05
C ASP A 22 10.62 41.03 3.06
N LYS A 23 10.37 39.92 3.78
CA LYS A 23 11.25 39.39 4.83
C LYS A 23 11.98 38.13 4.38
N ASP A 24 11.23 37.16 3.86
CA ASP A 24 11.72 35.81 3.65
C ASP A 24 11.32 35.24 2.28
N VAL A 25 12.19 34.37 1.76
CA VAL A 25 11.89 33.51 0.61
C VAL A 25 12.09 32.07 1.05
N GLU A 26 11.01 31.33 1.14
CA GLU A 26 11.03 29.92 1.50
C GLU A 26 10.86 29.07 0.24
N ILE A 27 11.82 28.17 0.01
CA ILE A 27 11.82 27.30 -1.16
C ILE A 27 11.85 25.85 -0.68
N TYR A 28 10.82 25.10 -1.07
CA TYR A 28 10.80 23.66 -0.93
C TYR A 28 11.45 22.99 -2.15
N VAL A 29 12.27 21.98 -1.90
CA VAL A 29 12.92 21.16 -2.92
C VAL A 29 12.44 19.73 -2.73
N THR A 30 11.87 19.13 -3.77
CA THR A 30 11.46 17.72 -3.70
C THR A 30 12.68 16.80 -3.55
N PRO A 31 12.51 15.57 -3.03
CA PRO A 31 13.53 14.54 -3.12
C PRO A 31 14.06 14.37 -4.54
N ILE A 32 15.35 14.01 -4.63
CA ILE A 32 16.05 13.90 -5.90
C ILE A 32 15.61 12.62 -6.59
N ASN A 33 15.05 12.78 -7.79
CA ASN A 33 14.71 11.69 -8.69
C ASN A 33 15.92 11.36 -9.57
N ILE A 34 16.00 10.13 -10.07
CA ILE A 34 16.96 9.76 -11.11
C ILE A 34 16.60 10.55 -12.37
N ASP A 35 17.58 11.09 -13.11
CA ASP A 35 17.28 11.77 -14.38
C ASP A 35 16.83 10.74 -15.42
N PRO A 36 15.57 10.75 -15.91
CA PRO A 36 15.09 9.73 -16.84
C PRO A 36 15.76 9.80 -18.22
N ASP A 37 16.34 10.96 -18.58
CA ASP A 37 17.09 11.17 -19.82
C ASP A 37 18.53 10.61 -19.75
N LYS A 38 19.09 10.52 -18.54
CA LYS A 38 20.45 10.05 -18.27
C LYS A 38 20.48 9.24 -16.97
N PRO A 39 19.80 8.09 -16.93
CA PRO A 39 19.55 7.40 -15.67
C PRO A 39 20.83 6.77 -15.14
N ALA A 40 21.11 7.02 -13.85
CA ALA A 40 22.30 6.51 -13.16
C ALA A 40 22.28 4.98 -12.96
N MET A 41 21.09 4.39 -13.04
CA MET A 41 20.81 2.95 -12.98
C MET A 41 19.57 2.65 -13.82
N PRO A 42 19.32 1.41 -14.25
CA PRO A 42 18.10 1.07 -14.99
C PRO A 42 16.84 1.42 -14.20
N ILE A 43 15.96 2.24 -14.80
CA ILE A 43 14.64 2.61 -14.26
C ILE A 43 13.48 2.18 -15.18
N SER A 44 13.78 1.48 -16.27
CA SER A 44 12.81 0.95 -17.21
C SER A 44 13.40 -0.26 -17.92
N GLU A 45 12.54 -1.16 -18.40
CA GLU A 45 12.91 -2.24 -19.32
C GLU A 45 12.03 -2.13 -20.59
N PRO A 46 12.61 -2.05 -21.80
CA PRO A 46 14.05 -1.96 -22.07
C PRO A 46 14.66 -0.65 -21.55
N PHE A 47 15.95 -0.68 -21.19
CA PHE A 47 16.67 0.47 -20.60
C PHE A 47 16.44 1.81 -21.31
N VAL A 48 16.39 1.81 -22.65
CA VAL A 48 16.23 3.02 -23.46
C VAL A 48 14.82 3.65 -23.40
N TYR A 49 13.84 2.94 -22.84
CA TYR A 49 12.46 3.39 -22.81
C TYR A 49 12.29 4.64 -21.93
N SER A 50 13.00 4.72 -20.80
CA SER A 50 12.94 5.91 -19.93
C SER A 50 13.41 7.17 -20.64
N ILE A 51 14.49 7.05 -21.42
CA ILE A 51 15.10 8.13 -22.20
C ILE A 51 14.13 8.57 -23.30
N TYR A 52 13.59 7.60 -24.03
CA TYR A 52 12.59 7.84 -25.06
C TYR A 52 11.38 8.60 -24.50
N LEU A 53 10.79 8.14 -23.40
CA LEU A 53 9.68 8.85 -22.74
C LEU A 53 10.10 10.27 -22.35
N SER A 54 11.28 10.43 -21.75
CA SER A 54 11.75 11.75 -21.33
C SER A 54 11.92 12.71 -22.50
N LYS A 55 12.28 12.23 -23.69
CA LYS A 55 12.35 13.04 -24.92
C LYS A 55 10.97 13.38 -25.47
N MET A 56 9.98 12.50 -25.30
CA MET A 56 8.63 12.70 -25.82
C MET A 56 7.79 13.63 -24.95
N ILE A 57 7.84 13.46 -23.63
CA ILE A 57 6.90 14.13 -22.70
C ILE A 57 7.59 15.07 -21.72
N GLY A 58 8.92 15.20 -21.81
CA GLY A 58 9.74 15.93 -20.86
C GLY A 58 10.19 15.07 -19.67
N LYS A 59 10.98 15.66 -18.78
CA LYS A 59 11.44 14.99 -17.56
C LYS A 59 10.24 14.71 -16.63
N TYR A 60 10.22 13.54 -16.00
CA TYR A 60 9.14 13.05 -15.15
C TYR A 60 9.69 12.41 -13.88
N ALA A 61 8.84 12.26 -12.86
CA ALA A 61 9.22 11.66 -11.59
C ALA A 61 9.57 10.17 -11.73
N THR A 62 10.67 9.74 -11.10
CA THR A 62 11.19 8.37 -11.17
C THR A 62 11.23 7.68 -9.80
N LEU A 63 10.80 8.37 -8.74
CA LEU A 63 10.63 7.77 -7.42
C LEU A 63 9.32 6.97 -7.38
N GLY A 64 9.29 5.88 -6.61
CA GLY A 64 8.08 5.07 -6.44
C GLY A 64 6.99 5.75 -5.60
N LEU A 65 7.39 6.72 -4.76
CA LEU A 65 6.52 7.63 -4.01
C LEU A 65 6.98 9.05 -4.32
N ALA A 66 6.43 9.63 -5.39
CA ALA A 66 6.91 10.91 -5.91
C ALA A 66 6.25 12.13 -5.23
N GLU A 67 5.02 11.98 -4.75
CA GLU A 67 4.34 12.91 -3.84
C GLU A 67 5.00 12.82 -2.47
N ASP A 68 5.48 13.94 -1.93
CA ASP A 68 6.21 13.91 -0.66
C ASP A 68 5.24 13.91 0.52
N THR A 69 4.79 12.71 0.88
CA THR A 69 3.87 12.48 1.99
C THR A 69 4.51 12.83 3.33
N TRP A 70 5.83 12.66 3.48
CA TRP A 70 6.51 13.02 4.72
C TRP A 70 6.62 14.52 4.90
N ALA A 71 6.89 15.27 3.84
CA ALA A 71 6.90 16.73 3.90
C ALA A 71 5.56 17.29 4.40
N LEU A 72 4.41 16.72 3.99
CA LEU A 72 3.10 17.14 4.50
C LEU A 72 2.82 16.64 5.93
N ASN A 73 3.24 15.43 6.27
CA ASN A 73 3.11 14.91 7.63
C ASN A 73 3.91 15.77 8.64
N GLU A 74 5.13 16.18 8.28
CA GLU A 74 6.03 16.99 9.09
C GLU A 74 5.81 18.50 8.89
N ARG A 75 4.78 18.89 8.13
CA ARG A 75 4.38 20.30 7.90
C ARG A 75 5.47 21.16 7.27
N VAL A 76 6.36 20.55 6.51
CA VAL A 76 7.31 21.21 5.61
C VAL A 76 6.58 21.82 4.41
N ILE A 77 5.48 21.19 3.97
CA ILE A 77 4.54 21.70 2.96
C ILE A 77 3.11 21.64 3.49
N ASP A 78 2.21 22.43 2.90
CA ASP A 78 0.78 22.43 3.19
C ASP A 78 -0.02 21.45 2.28
N GLU A 79 -1.30 21.29 2.61
CA GLU A 79 -2.23 20.45 1.86
C GLU A 79 -2.34 20.85 0.39
N LYS A 80 -2.35 22.16 0.10
CA LYS A 80 -2.42 22.67 -1.27
C LYS A 80 -1.17 22.30 -2.06
N ALA A 81 0.02 22.44 -1.49
CA ALA A 81 1.29 22.09 -2.11
C ALA A 81 1.37 20.60 -2.44
N PHE A 82 0.90 19.75 -1.54
CA PHE A 82 0.79 18.32 -1.79
C PHE A 82 -0.20 18.01 -2.93
N LEU A 83 -1.39 18.62 -2.93
CA LEU A 83 -2.38 18.41 -3.99
C LEU A 83 -1.87 18.89 -5.36
N ASP A 84 -1.24 20.07 -5.41
CA ASP A 84 -0.61 20.57 -6.63
C ASP A 84 0.44 19.55 -7.13
N GLN A 85 1.24 18.96 -6.24
CA GLN A 85 2.23 17.93 -6.60
C GLN A 85 1.58 16.65 -7.13
N ALA A 86 0.56 16.12 -6.45
CA ALA A 86 -0.16 14.91 -6.86
C ALA A 86 -0.80 15.06 -8.24
N TRP A 87 -1.44 16.20 -8.53
CA TRP A 87 -2.01 16.47 -9.84
C TRP A 87 -0.95 16.69 -10.93
N LEU A 88 0.20 17.25 -10.58
CA LEU A 88 1.32 17.35 -11.53
C LEU A 88 1.85 15.96 -11.93
N ILE A 89 1.92 15.02 -10.99
CA ILE A 89 2.36 13.63 -11.25
C ILE A 89 1.28 12.85 -12.01
N PHE A 90 0.00 13.05 -11.68
CA PHE A 90 -1.12 12.53 -12.47
C PHE A 90 -0.99 12.91 -13.95
N GLU A 91 -0.73 14.19 -14.24
CA GLU A 91 -0.57 14.68 -15.61
C GLU A 91 0.68 14.10 -16.32
N GLU A 92 1.77 13.86 -15.59
CA GLU A 92 2.92 13.13 -16.13
C GLU A 92 2.53 11.69 -16.52
N ARG A 93 1.86 10.98 -15.61
CA ARG A 93 1.40 9.59 -15.84
C ARG A 93 0.39 9.50 -16.98
N LYS A 94 -0.53 10.45 -17.07
CA LYS A 94 -1.52 10.59 -18.14
C LYS A 94 -0.83 10.72 -19.51
N LYS A 95 0.22 11.54 -19.63
CA LYS A 95 1.00 11.66 -20.87
C LYS A 95 1.72 10.36 -21.25
N MET A 96 2.30 9.65 -20.28
CA MET A 96 2.91 8.33 -20.53
C MET A 96 1.87 7.33 -21.03
N PHE A 97 0.71 7.30 -20.39
CA PHE A 97 -0.38 6.41 -20.76
C PHE A 97 -0.89 6.69 -22.18
N TRP A 98 -1.04 7.97 -22.55
CA TRP A 98 -1.40 8.37 -23.91
C TRP A 98 -0.35 7.94 -24.94
N ASP A 99 0.94 8.15 -24.66
CA ASP A 99 2.01 7.69 -25.55
C ASP A 99 1.96 6.16 -25.76
N ALA A 100 1.78 5.41 -24.67
CA ALA A 100 1.71 3.95 -24.69
C ALA A 100 0.48 3.46 -25.46
N LEU A 101 -0.71 4.02 -25.21
CA LEU A 101 -1.94 3.67 -25.91
C LEU A 101 -1.87 3.98 -27.42
N GLU A 102 -1.31 5.13 -27.78
CA GLU A 102 -1.22 5.54 -29.20
C GLU A 102 -0.28 4.64 -30.00
N LYS A 103 0.80 4.16 -29.38
CA LYS A 103 1.87 3.41 -30.06
C LYS A 103 1.71 1.90 -29.98
N THR A 104 0.95 1.40 -29.00
CA THR A 104 0.71 -0.04 -28.84
C THR A 104 -0.50 -0.46 -29.67
N LYS A 105 -0.27 -0.91 -30.91
CA LYS A 105 -1.35 -1.37 -31.81
C LYS A 105 -1.81 -2.80 -31.53
N LYS A 106 -0.95 -3.62 -30.94
CA LYS A 106 -1.21 -5.00 -30.50
C LYS A 106 -0.38 -5.26 -29.25
N GLY A 107 -0.95 -5.95 -28.28
CA GLY A 107 -0.31 -6.25 -27.01
C GLY A 107 -1.11 -5.71 -25.83
N MET A 108 -0.41 -5.43 -24.74
CA MET A 108 -0.98 -4.99 -23.46
C MET A 108 -0.40 -3.64 -23.09
N VAL A 109 -1.27 -2.72 -22.69
CA VAL A 109 -0.87 -1.48 -22.01
C VAL A 109 -1.42 -1.55 -20.59
N THR A 110 -0.54 -1.36 -19.62
CA THR A 110 -0.92 -1.25 -18.21
C THR A 110 -0.26 -0.03 -17.64
N CYS A 111 -1.05 0.80 -16.96
CA CYS A 111 -0.60 2.02 -16.35
C CYS A 111 -1.28 2.13 -14.99
N VAL A 112 -0.47 2.30 -13.94
CA VAL A 112 -0.96 2.52 -12.58
C VAL A 112 -1.05 4.02 -12.34
N PHE A 113 -2.22 4.48 -11.94
CA PHE A 113 -2.47 5.84 -11.46
C PHE A 113 -2.58 5.82 -9.94
N ASP A 114 -1.48 6.13 -9.28
CA ASP A 114 -1.32 6.15 -7.81
C ASP A 114 -1.91 7.41 -7.16
N THR A 115 -2.32 8.42 -7.94
CA THR A 115 -2.93 9.65 -7.42
C THR A 115 -4.13 9.40 -6.51
N THR A 116 -4.95 8.38 -6.82
CA THR A 116 -6.10 8.01 -5.98
C THR A 116 -5.67 7.52 -4.61
N ASP A 117 -4.61 6.71 -4.55
CA ASP A 117 -3.99 6.19 -3.34
C ASP A 117 -3.35 7.32 -2.51
N ARG A 118 -2.49 8.12 -3.14
CA ARG A 118 -1.72 9.20 -2.48
C ARG A 118 -2.63 10.25 -1.85
N ILE A 119 -3.63 10.71 -2.59
CA ILE A 119 -4.59 11.69 -2.09
C ILE A 119 -5.49 11.05 -1.02
N SER A 120 -5.94 9.80 -1.20
CA SER A 120 -6.75 9.13 -0.19
C SER A 120 -5.99 8.98 1.12
N HIS A 121 -4.73 8.54 1.11
CA HIS A 121 -3.88 8.52 2.30
C HIS A 121 -3.83 9.88 2.98
N MET A 122 -3.56 10.96 2.24
CA MET A 122 -3.30 12.26 2.84
C MET A 122 -4.55 13.09 3.14
N PHE A 123 -5.74 12.73 2.67
CA PHE A 123 -6.96 13.53 2.83
C PHE A 123 -8.15 12.79 3.46
N TYR A 124 -8.04 11.49 3.77
CA TYR A 124 -9.15 10.74 4.35
C TYR A 124 -9.69 11.34 5.66
N ARG A 125 -8.82 11.96 6.46
CA ARG A 125 -9.22 12.71 7.68
C ARG A 125 -10.29 13.77 7.42
N TYR A 126 -10.40 14.31 6.21
CA TYR A 126 -11.41 15.33 5.93
C TYR A 126 -12.82 14.76 5.73
N LEU A 127 -12.96 13.45 5.54
CA LEU A 127 -14.26 12.77 5.57
C LEU A 127 -14.80 12.61 7.00
N ASP A 128 -13.94 12.82 8.00
CA ASP A 128 -14.26 12.71 9.43
C ASP A 128 -13.66 13.90 10.19
N PRO A 129 -14.43 14.99 10.41
CA PRO A 129 -13.94 16.17 11.12
C PRO A 129 -13.39 15.89 12.52
N THR A 130 -13.72 14.75 13.14
CA THR A 130 -13.27 14.35 14.47
C THR A 130 -11.95 13.55 14.47
N HIS A 131 -11.31 13.39 13.32
CA HIS A 131 -10.03 12.70 13.21
C HIS A 131 -8.94 13.38 14.07
N PRO A 132 -8.10 12.65 14.85
CA PRO A 132 -7.09 13.28 15.72
C PRO A 132 -6.14 14.23 14.97
N ALA A 133 -5.70 13.85 13.77
CA ALA A 133 -4.91 14.73 12.89
C ALA A 133 -5.55 16.09 12.52
N ASN A 134 -6.86 16.28 12.73
CA ASN A 134 -7.57 17.55 12.49
C ASN A 134 -7.63 18.46 13.72
N GLU A 135 -7.14 18.03 14.89
CA GLU A 135 -7.20 18.85 16.10
C GLU A 135 -6.53 20.22 15.88
N GLY A 136 -7.30 21.28 16.14
CA GLY A 136 -6.85 22.67 15.97
C GLY A 136 -6.67 23.14 14.52
N LYS A 137 -7.16 22.40 13.51
CA LYS A 137 -7.01 22.73 12.08
C LYS A 137 -8.35 23.03 11.41
N ASP A 138 -8.30 23.76 10.28
CA ASP A 138 -9.47 23.88 9.42
C ASP A 138 -9.78 22.53 8.75
N THR A 139 -11.04 22.13 8.82
CA THR A 139 -11.57 20.90 8.21
C THR A 139 -12.49 21.19 7.03
N THR A 140 -12.71 22.47 6.70
CA THR A 140 -13.69 22.89 5.69
C THR A 140 -13.09 23.07 4.31
N GLU A 141 -11.89 23.63 4.18
CA GLU A 141 -11.25 23.92 2.88
C GLU A 141 -11.06 22.67 2.00
N PHE A 142 -10.69 21.53 2.60
CA PHE A 142 -10.33 20.31 1.87
C PHE A 142 -11.34 19.15 2.01
N LYS A 143 -12.54 19.42 2.53
CA LYS A 143 -13.58 18.39 2.77
C LYS A 143 -14.01 17.63 1.51
N ASP A 144 -13.98 18.30 0.36
CA ASP A 144 -14.48 17.77 -0.90
C ASP A 144 -13.35 17.17 -1.77
N VAL A 145 -12.10 17.14 -1.30
CA VAL A 145 -10.94 16.67 -2.08
C VAL A 145 -11.09 15.22 -2.57
N ILE A 146 -11.57 14.30 -1.71
CA ILE A 146 -11.76 12.89 -2.11
C ILE A 146 -12.95 12.74 -3.09
N PRO A 147 -14.14 13.32 -2.81
CA PRO A 147 -15.22 13.35 -3.81
C PRO A 147 -14.77 13.92 -5.17
N ASP A 148 -14.07 15.06 -5.17
CA ASP A 148 -13.58 15.72 -6.38
C ASP A 148 -12.53 14.88 -7.12
N LEU A 149 -11.66 14.19 -6.39
CA LEU A 149 -10.71 13.23 -6.95
C LEU A 149 -11.44 12.15 -7.75
N TYR A 150 -12.45 11.50 -7.17
CA TYR A 150 -13.18 10.44 -7.86
C TYR A 150 -14.00 10.98 -9.04
N ALA A 151 -14.56 12.19 -8.95
CA ALA A 151 -15.20 12.84 -10.09
C ALA A 151 -14.21 13.09 -11.25
N ARG A 152 -12.99 13.55 -10.95
CA ARG A 152 -11.94 13.71 -11.98
C ARG A 152 -11.47 12.39 -12.57
N MET A 153 -11.42 11.32 -11.77
CA MET A 153 -11.11 9.99 -12.30
C MET A 153 -12.22 9.49 -13.22
N ASP A 154 -13.49 9.75 -12.91
CA ASP A 154 -14.62 9.41 -13.78
C ASP A 154 -14.52 10.15 -15.12
N ASP A 155 -14.29 11.47 -15.10
CA ASP A 155 -14.04 12.26 -16.32
C ASP A 155 -12.85 11.71 -17.13
N PHE A 156 -11.77 11.34 -16.45
CA PHE A 156 -10.62 10.73 -17.10
C PHE A 156 -10.98 9.39 -17.74
N LEU A 157 -11.78 8.53 -17.10
CA LEU A 157 -12.24 7.28 -17.69
C LEU A 157 -13.09 7.50 -18.95
N VAL A 158 -13.85 8.59 -19.04
CA VAL A 158 -14.53 8.99 -20.28
C VAL A 158 -13.50 9.22 -21.39
N GLU A 159 -12.45 10.02 -21.14
CA GLU A 159 -11.37 10.25 -22.11
C GLU A 159 -10.66 8.94 -22.53
N VAL A 160 -10.40 8.04 -21.58
CA VAL A 160 -9.78 6.74 -21.87
C VAL A 160 -10.68 5.92 -22.79
N ARG A 161 -11.98 5.84 -22.49
CA ARG A 161 -12.95 5.09 -23.30
C ARG A 161 -13.05 5.64 -24.72
N GLU A 162 -13.01 6.97 -24.88
CA GLU A 162 -12.99 7.59 -26.20
C GLU A 162 -11.73 7.21 -27.01
N LYS A 163 -10.56 7.17 -26.37
CA LYS A 163 -9.31 6.74 -27.04
C LYS A 163 -9.27 5.24 -27.36
N VAL A 164 -9.76 4.40 -26.46
CA VAL A 164 -9.85 2.95 -26.67
C VAL A 164 -10.85 2.64 -27.80
N GLY A 165 -11.95 3.38 -27.87
CA GLY A 165 -13.01 3.18 -28.86
C GLY A 165 -13.83 1.91 -28.62
N ASN A 166 -14.53 1.47 -29.67
CA ASN A 166 -15.45 0.33 -29.64
C ASN A 166 -14.94 -0.88 -30.42
N ASP A 167 -13.62 -1.07 -30.48
CA ASP A 167 -13.03 -2.26 -31.10
C ASP A 167 -13.41 -3.52 -30.29
N PRO A 168 -14.15 -4.48 -30.86
CA PRO A 168 -14.58 -5.68 -30.13
C PRO A 168 -13.40 -6.57 -29.67
N ASP A 169 -12.25 -6.46 -30.33
CA ASP A 169 -11.06 -7.24 -29.99
C ASP A 169 -10.24 -6.60 -28.85
N THR A 170 -10.53 -5.35 -28.50
CA THR A 170 -9.84 -4.65 -27.41
C THR A 170 -10.54 -4.87 -26.06
N VAL A 171 -9.79 -5.39 -25.08
CA VAL A 171 -10.25 -5.48 -23.69
C VAL A 171 -9.77 -4.26 -22.92
N PHE A 172 -10.72 -3.54 -22.33
CA PHE A 172 -10.46 -2.47 -21.39
C PHE A 172 -10.84 -2.91 -19.99
N MET A 173 -9.91 -2.74 -19.05
CA MET A 173 -10.12 -3.02 -17.63
C MET A 173 -9.61 -1.86 -16.79
N VAL A 174 -10.37 -1.53 -15.75
CA VAL A 174 -9.96 -0.64 -14.67
C VAL A 174 -9.96 -1.49 -13.41
N ILE A 175 -8.82 -1.58 -12.75
CA ILE A 175 -8.61 -2.45 -11.59
C ILE A 175 -8.01 -1.63 -10.47
N SER A 176 -8.46 -1.88 -9.26
CA SER A 176 -7.84 -1.42 -8.03
C SER A 176 -7.45 -2.65 -7.20
N ASP A 177 -6.25 -2.62 -6.65
CA ASP A 177 -5.69 -3.64 -5.77
C ASP A 177 -6.34 -3.62 -4.37
N HIS A 178 -6.79 -2.47 -3.89
CA HIS A 178 -7.48 -2.34 -2.62
C HIS A 178 -8.36 -1.07 -2.51
N GLY A 179 -9.32 -1.12 -1.60
CA GLY A 179 -10.08 0.04 -1.16
C GLY A 179 -9.34 0.84 -0.07
N PHE A 180 -10.09 1.66 0.66
CA PHE A 180 -9.56 2.50 1.74
C PHE A 180 -10.50 2.56 2.94
N CYS A 181 -9.93 2.81 4.12
CA CYS A 181 -10.65 3.15 5.34
C CYS A 181 -9.89 4.20 6.14
N ASN A 182 -10.49 4.68 7.22
CA ASN A 182 -9.88 5.64 8.11
C ASN A 182 -8.82 4.96 9.01
N PHE A 183 -7.69 5.63 9.25
CA PHE A 183 -6.64 5.26 10.19
C PHE A 183 -6.50 6.32 11.29
N ARG A 184 -7.17 6.07 12.42
CA ARG A 184 -7.25 6.98 13.57
C ARG A 184 -6.28 6.62 14.70
N ARG A 185 -6.04 5.32 14.90
CA ARG A 185 -5.34 4.76 16.08
C ARG A 185 -4.22 3.83 15.65
N GLY A 186 -2.99 4.18 16.03
CA GLY A 186 -1.82 3.32 15.91
C GLY A 186 -1.78 2.30 17.03
N VAL A 187 -1.43 1.06 16.69
CA VAL A 187 -1.28 -0.06 17.63
C VAL A 187 0.15 -0.57 17.56
N ASN A 188 0.92 -0.38 18.64
CA ASN A 188 2.23 -0.96 18.80
C ASN A 188 2.13 -2.39 19.33
N ILE A 189 2.09 -3.35 18.41
CA ILE A 189 2.02 -4.77 18.73
C ILE A 189 3.30 -5.25 19.43
N ASN A 190 4.47 -4.64 19.20
CA ASN A 190 5.67 -4.97 19.96
C ASN A 190 5.56 -4.56 21.45
N ALA A 191 4.94 -3.41 21.75
CA ALA A 191 4.63 -3.00 23.12
C ALA A 191 3.64 -3.96 23.79
N TRP A 192 2.61 -4.40 23.05
CA TRP A 192 1.68 -5.41 23.53
C TRP A 192 2.37 -6.76 23.78
N LEU A 193 3.20 -7.22 22.85
CA LEU A 193 3.99 -8.46 22.99
C LEU A 193 4.93 -8.39 24.20
N ARG A 194 5.49 -7.21 24.49
CA ARG A 194 6.30 -6.97 25.68
C ARG A 194 5.47 -7.13 26.96
N ASP A 195 4.33 -6.46 27.03
CA ASP A 195 3.48 -6.48 28.23
C ASP A 195 2.87 -7.87 28.49
N GLU A 196 2.66 -8.67 27.44
CA GLU A 196 2.26 -10.09 27.53
C GLU A 196 3.42 -11.06 27.77
N GLY A 197 4.67 -10.58 27.78
CA GLY A 197 5.88 -11.37 28.06
C GLY A 197 6.42 -12.21 26.89
N TYR A 198 5.98 -11.94 25.65
CA TYR A 198 6.49 -12.59 24.44
C TYR A 198 7.72 -11.90 23.87
N LEU A 199 7.85 -10.59 24.07
CA LEU A 199 9.01 -9.79 23.69
C LEU A 199 9.69 -9.27 24.96
N VAL A 200 11.01 -9.34 25.02
CA VAL A 200 11.77 -8.92 26.20
C VAL A 200 12.79 -7.87 25.79
N LEU A 201 12.89 -6.80 26.57
CA LEU A 201 13.90 -5.76 26.41
C LEU A 201 15.05 -5.98 27.39
N LYS A 202 16.24 -5.51 27.02
CA LYS A 202 17.44 -5.54 27.88
C LYS A 202 17.29 -4.57 29.04
N ASP A 203 17.98 -4.86 30.14
CA ASP A 203 18.13 -3.97 31.31
C ASP A 203 16.80 -3.44 31.87
N ASP A 204 15.74 -4.25 31.78
CA ASP A 204 14.36 -3.90 32.16
C ASP A 204 13.83 -2.62 31.50
N ALA A 205 14.37 -2.28 30.32
CA ALA A 205 13.93 -1.13 29.54
C ALA A 205 12.45 -1.28 29.16
N ARG A 206 11.77 -0.13 29.05
CA ARG A 206 10.39 -0.08 28.58
C ARG A 206 10.28 0.21 27.09
N THR A 207 11.28 0.86 26.49
CA THR A 207 11.30 1.16 25.05
C THR A 207 12.54 0.60 24.37
N SER A 208 12.44 0.30 23.07
CA SER A 208 13.55 -0.36 22.35
C SER A 208 14.44 0.54 21.52
N GLY A 209 13.97 1.71 21.10
CA GLY A 209 14.53 2.39 19.92
C GLY A 209 14.16 1.69 18.61
N ASP A 210 14.58 2.25 17.48
CA ASP A 210 14.32 1.69 16.15
C ASP A 210 15.08 0.38 15.92
N TRP A 211 14.58 -0.44 14.99
CA TRP A 211 15.24 -1.66 14.52
C TRP A 211 15.60 -2.65 15.64
N PHE A 212 14.74 -2.74 16.66
CA PHE A 212 14.89 -3.66 17.78
C PHE A 212 16.16 -3.43 18.64
N GLU A 213 16.72 -2.21 18.67
CA GLU A 213 18.02 -1.91 19.29
C GLU A 213 18.19 -2.52 20.71
N ASN A 214 17.20 -2.34 21.60
CA ASN A 214 17.23 -2.88 22.97
C ASN A 214 16.47 -4.20 23.17
N VAL A 215 16.11 -4.93 22.11
CA VAL A 215 15.46 -6.26 22.26
C VAL A 215 16.45 -7.32 22.73
N ASP A 216 16.06 -8.07 23.76
CA ASP A 216 16.76 -9.26 24.24
C ASP A 216 16.26 -10.50 23.47
N TRP A 217 16.99 -10.82 22.40
CA TRP A 217 16.68 -11.94 21.50
C TRP A 217 16.84 -13.33 22.14
N GLU A 218 17.58 -13.46 23.25
CA GLU A 218 17.73 -14.74 23.95
C GLU A 218 16.48 -15.11 24.76
N LYS A 219 15.59 -14.14 25.01
CA LYS A 219 14.34 -14.32 25.76
C LYS A 219 13.09 -14.00 24.95
N THR A 220 13.23 -13.28 23.83
CA THR A 220 12.11 -12.90 22.95
C THR A 220 11.64 -14.07 22.10
N ARG A 221 10.34 -14.39 22.19
CA ARG A 221 9.68 -15.48 21.46
C ARG A 221 8.93 -15.00 20.23
N ALA A 222 8.43 -13.77 20.23
CA ALA A 222 7.69 -13.19 19.11
C ALA A 222 7.98 -11.70 18.96
N PHE A 223 7.88 -11.20 17.72
CA PHE A 223 8.12 -9.80 17.36
C PHE A 223 7.34 -9.44 16.10
N THR A 224 7.18 -8.15 15.84
CA THR A 224 6.61 -7.65 14.57
C THR A 224 7.57 -6.67 13.90
N LEU A 225 7.60 -6.71 12.57
CA LEU A 225 8.28 -5.77 11.69
C LEU A 225 7.39 -5.52 10.47
N GLY A 226 7.35 -4.29 9.98
CA GLY A 226 6.47 -3.92 8.87
C GLY A 226 5.02 -3.71 9.35
N LEU A 227 4.04 -4.01 8.50
CA LEU A 227 2.70 -3.44 8.66
C LEU A 227 1.70 -4.34 9.38
N THR A 228 1.73 -5.66 9.21
CA THR A 228 0.65 -6.53 9.73
C THR A 228 1.08 -7.91 10.22
N GLY A 229 2.37 -8.25 10.20
CA GLY A 229 2.84 -9.62 10.46
C GLY A 229 3.48 -9.80 11.84
N ILE A 230 3.11 -10.87 12.56
CA ILE A 230 3.86 -11.33 13.75
C ILE A 230 4.72 -12.52 13.37
N PHE A 231 6.00 -12.39 13.65
CA PHE A 231 7.01 -13.42 13.49
C PHE A 231 7.31 -14.06 14.84
N LEU A 232 7.49 -15.38 14.85
CA LEU A 232 8.10 -16.08 15.96
C LEU A 232 9.61 -16.12 15.78
N ASN A 233 10.36 -15.94 16.87
CA ASN A 233 11.81 -16.09 16.91
C ASN A 233 12.18 -17.58 16.84
N LYS A 234 11.99 -18.18 15.67
CA LYS A 234 11.99 -19.62 15.43
C LYS A 234 13.40 -20.13 15.19
N LYS A 235 13.74 -21.21 15.88
CA LYS A 235 15.04 -21.86 15.73
C LYS A 235 15.25 -22.35 14.30
N GLY A 236 16.41 -22.00 13.73
CA GLY A 236 16.79 -22.36 12.36
C GLY A 236 16.26 -21.44 11.27
N ARG A 237 15.41 -20.44 11.60
CA ARG A 237 15.02 -19.36 10.67
C ARG A 237 15.63 -18.04 11.11
N GLU A 238 15.40 -17.64 12.36
CA GLU A 238 16.01 -16.45 12.96
C GLU A 238 17.41 -16.78 13.49
N ARG A 239 18.35 -15.83 13.34
CA ARG A 239 19.78 -16.00 13.70
C ARG A 239 19.99 -16.49 15.15
N GLY A 240 19.12 -16.09 16.07
CA GLY A 240 19.13 -16.47 17.48
C GLY A 240 17.82 -17.13 17.94
N GLY A 241 17.12 -17.82 17.03
CA GLY A 241 15.80 -18.41 17.30
C GLY A 241 15.76 -19.33 18.51
N ILE A 242 14.83 -19.07 19.43
CA ILE A 242 14.64 -19.83 20.68
C ILE A 242 13.37 -20.69 20.68
N VAL A 243 12.41 -20.38 19.80
CA VAL A 243 11.15 -21.13 19.69
C VAL A 243 11.40 -22.36 18.84
N GLU A 244 11.18 -23.55 19.40
CA GLU A 244 11.34 -24.79 18.63
C GLU A 244 10.24 -24.89 17.55
N PRO A 245 10.54 -25.42 16.35
CA PRO A 245 9.54 -25.53 15.28
C PRO A 245 8.28 -26.30 15.68
N SER A 246 8.39 -27.27 16.60
CA SER A 246 7.26 -28.02 17.15
C SER A 246 6.34 -27.19 18.04
N GLU A 247 6.86 -26.12 18.66
CA GLU A 247 6.13 -25.25 19.57
C GLU A 247 5.44 -24.09 18.84
N ALA A 248 6.01 -23.64 17.71
CA ALA A 248 5.53 -22.51 16.93
C ALA A 248 4.00 -22.54 16.64
N PRO A 249 3.39 -23.66 16.20
CA PRO A 249 1.94 -23.75 16.01
C PRO A 249 1.11 -23.48 17.26
N ALA A 250 1.56 -23.91 18.42
CA ALA A 250 0.84 -23.72 19.68
C ALA A 250 0.98 -22.27 20.16
N LEU A 251 2.20 -21.73 20.10
CA LEU A 251 2.48 -20.33 20.45
C LEU A 251 1.73 -19.35 19.56
N ALA A 252 1.68 -19.58 18.25
CA ALA A 252 0.91 -18.73 17.33
C ALA A 252 -0.59 -18.72 17.70
N ARG A 253 -1.18 -19.86 18.04
CA ARG A 253 -2.59 -19.93 18.49
C ARG A 253 -2.83 -19.26 19.83
N GLU A 254 -1.87 -19.34 20.75
CA GLU A 254 -1.93 -18.64 22.04
C GLU A 254 -1.95 -17.12 21.83
N ILE A 255 -1.02 -16.60 21.02
CA ILE A 255 -0.94 -15.17 20.67
C ILE A 255 -2.22 -14.72 19.95
N GLN A 256 -2.69 -15.51 18.98
CA GLN A 256 -3.96 -15.26 18.27
C GLN A 256 -5.13 -15.08 19.24
N GLY A 257 -5.35 -16.04 20.14
CA GLY A 257 -6.49 -15.98 21.07
C GLY A 257 -6.43 -14.81 22.06
N LYS A 258 -5.24 -14.32 22.40
CA LYS A 258 -5.09 -13.10 23.22
C LYS A 258 -5.33 -11.82 22.41
N LEU A 259 -4.84 -11.74 21.17
CA LEU A 259 -5.07 -10.60 20.29
C LEU A 259 -6.53 -10.41 19.90
N ASP A 260 -7.28 -11.52 19.73
CA ASP A 260 -8.74 -11.46 19.49
C ASP A 260 -9.50 -10.76 20.63
N GLN A 261 -8.90 -10.69 21.83
CA GLN A 261 -9.45 -10.04 23.02
C GLN A 261 -8.81 -8.68 23.32
N LEU A 262 -7.87 -8.21 22.50
CA LEU A 262 -7.22 -6.91 22.72
C LEU A 262 -8.21 -5.77 22.46
N VAL A 263 -8.47 -5.00 23.52
CA VAL A 263 -9.41 -3.87 23.54
C VAL A 263 -8.61 -2.57 23.62
N ASP A 264 -8.98 -1.59 22.78
CA ASP A 264 -8.51 -0.21 22.96
C ASP A 264 -9.21 0.39 24.18
N PRO A 265 -8.47 0.78 25.25
CA PRO A 265 -9.08 1.29 26.48
C PRO A 265 -9.86 2.59 26.28
N GLU A 266 -9.59 3.35 25.21
CA GLU A 266 -10.29 4.61 24.92
C GLU A 266 -11.68 4.38 24.32
N SER A 267 -11.78 3.44 23.37
CA SER A 267 -13.06 3.12 22.71
C SER A 267 -13.86 2.05 23.45
N GLY A 268 -13.19 1.18 24.21
CA GLY A 268 -13.79 -0.02 24.80
C GLY A 268 -14.08 -1.13 23.79
N GLU A 269 -13.64 -1.00 22.55
CA GLU A 269 -13.87 -1.98 21.47
C GLU A 269 -12.64 -2.87 21.22
N THR A 270 -12.87 -4.11 20.78
CA THR A 270 -11.79 -4.95 20.26
C THR A 270 -11.25 -4.41 18.95
N ILE A 271 -9.94 -4.55 18.72
CA ILE A 271 -9.26 -3.92 17.57
C ILE A 271 -9.10 -4.85 16.36
N MET A 272 -9.20 -6.16 16.56
CA MET A 272 -9.05 -7.16 15.51
C MET A 272 -10.42 -7.57 14.96
N ASN A 273 -10.53 -7.66 13.65
CA ASN A 273 -11.62 -8.37 13.00
C ASN A 273 -11.30 -9.87 12.95
N GLU A 274 -10.06 -10.21 12.59
CA GLU A 274 -9.53 -11.57 12.63
C GLU A 274 -8.00 -11.53 12.69
N VAL A 275 -7.41 -12.45 13.46
CA VAL A 275 -5.98 -12.75 13.38
C VAL A 275 -5.82 -14.05 12.61
N PHE A 276 -5.19 -13.99 11.44
CA PHE A 276 -5.05 -15.12 10.54
C PHE A 276 -3.79 -15.93 10.86
N GLN A 277 -3.94 -17.26 10.90
CA GLN A 277 -2.80 -18.19 10.87
C GLN A 277 -2.29 -18.26 9.44
N THR A 278 -1.13 -17.68 9.15
CA THR A 278 -0.63 -17.53 7.77
C THR A 278 -0.56 -18.85 7.01
N ARG A 279 -0.12 -19.92 7.68
CA ARG A 279 -0.04 -21.29 7.12
C ARG A 279 -1.39 -21.91 6.71
N GLU A 280 -2.48 -21.33 7.16
CA GLU A 280 -3.84 -21.77 6.81
C GLU A 280 -4.41 -21.00 5.62
N VAL A 281 -3.78 -19.88 5.27
CA VAL A 281 -4.25 -18.91 4.27
C VAL A 281 -3.35 -18.93 3.03
N HIS A 282 -2.06 -19.15 3.22
CA HIS A 282 -1.03 -19.10 2.19
C HIS A 282 -0.28 -20.43 2.07
N ASP A 283 0.06 -20.78 0.84
CA ASP A 283 0.87 -21.93 0.48
C ASP A 283 1.98 -21.51 -0.49
N GLY A 284 2.77 -22.49 -0.95
CA GLY A 284 3.82 -22.29 -1.94
C GLY A 284 5.24 -22.30 -1.36
N PRO A 285 6.26 -22.17 -2.23
CA PRO A 285 7.66 -22.45 -1.90
C PRO A 285 8.27 -21.48 -0.87
N TYR A 286 7.59 -20.37 -0.59
CA TYR A 286 8.04 -19.33 0.34
C TYR A 286 7.17 -19.23 1.61
N ALA A 287 6.22 -20.14 1.81
CA ALA A 287 5.30 -20.09 2.96
C ALA A 287 6.04 -20.08 4.30
N ASP A 288 7.19 -20.76 4.40
CA ASP A 288 8.02 -20.80 5.61
C ASP A 288 8.74 -19.49 5.95
N LEU A 289 8.84 -18.56 4.97
CA LEU A 289 9.41 -17.22 5.16
C LEU A 289 8.37 -16.20 5.64
N ALA A 290 7.09 -16.54 5.58
CA ALA A 290 6.01 -15.65 5.98
C ALA A 290 5.93 -15.53 7.52
N PRO A 291 5.33 -14.44 8.05
CA PRO A 291 5.02 -14.34 9.47
C PRO A 291 4.10 -15.49 9.90
N GLU A 292 4.13 -15.90 11.16
CA GLU A 292 3.20 -16.92 11.67
C GLU A 292 1.76 -16.44 11.74
N LEU A 293 1.56 -15.14 12.00
CA LEU A 293 0.24 -14.51 12.06
C LEU A 293 0.17 -13.26 11.17
N LEU A 294 -0.97 -13.05 10.53
CA LEU A 294 -1.33 -11.80 9.87
C LEU A 294 -2.49 -11.14 10.62
N LEU A 295 -2.37 -9.84 10.88
CA LEU A 295 -3.32 -9.07 11.67
C LEU A 295 -4.36 -8.38 10.78
N GLY A 296 -5.62 -8.83 10.85
CA GLY A 296 -6.76 -8.19 10.23
C GLY A 296 -7.40 -7.18 11.18
N TYR A 297 -6.87 -5.95 11.23
CA TYR A 297 -7.42 -4.87 12.04
C TYR A 297 -8.85 -4.50 11.60
N LYS A 298 -9.66 -4.01 12.54
CA LYS A 298 -10.91 -3.28 12.22
C LYS A 298 -10.59 -1.90 11.65
N ARG A 299 -11.58 -1.29 10.99
CA ARG A 299 -11.48 0.11 10.51
C ARG A 299 -11.11 1.04 11.66
N GLY A 300 -10.28 2.05 11.38
CA GLY A 300 -9.81 3.00 12.38
C GLY A 300 -8.48 2.61 13.02
N TYR A 301 -8.12 1.33 13.03
CA TYR A 301 -6.88 0.84 13.61
C TYR A 301 -5.86 0.49 12.54
N ARG A 302 -4.59 0.70 12.84
CA ARG A 302 -3.46 0.20 12.06
C ARG A 302 -2.31 -0.10 13.01
N HIS A 303 -1.39 -0.93 12.57
CA HIS A 303 -0.07 -0.98 13.16
C HIS A 303 0.58 0.41 13.21
N SER A 304 1.14 0.77 14.37
CA SER A 304 1.69 2.11 14.59
C SER A 304 2.93 2.38 13.74
N TRP A 305 3.27 3.67 13.62
CA TRP A 305 4.45 4.16 12.89
C TRP A 305 5.74 3.55 13.44
N ASP A 306 5.93 3.62 14.76
CA ASP A 306 7.12 3.11 15.45
C ASP A 306 7.18 1.58 15.38
N CYS A 307 6.05 0.91 15.52
CA CYS A 307 6.03 -0.54 15.48
C CYS A 307 6.44 -1.05 14.08
N ALA A 308 6.12 -0.31 13.01
CA ALA A 308 6.50 -0.68 11.66
C ALA A 308 8.02 -0.71 11.42
N THR A 309 8.79 0.07 12.18
CA THR A 309 10.28 0.07 12.16
C THR A 309 10.88 -0.90 13.20
N GLY A 310 10.04 -1.70 13.87
CA GLY A 310 10.47 -2.65 14.89
C GLY A 310 10.60 -2.04 16.29
N SER A 311 10.12 -0.81 16.49
CA SER A 311 10.22 -0.13 17.79
C SER A 311 9.17 -0.61 18.77
N VAL A 312 9.57 -0.71 20.03
CA VAL A 312 8.72 -0.96 21.20
C VAL A 312 8.54 0.38 21.90
N THR A 313 7.33 0.93 21.86
CA THR A 313 6.96 2.18 22.55
C THR A 313 6.47 1.90 23.96
N GLU A 314 6.39 2.91 24.83
CA GLU A 314 5.84 2.74 26.18
C GLU A 314 4.40 2.21 26.10
N ASP A 315 3.56 2.92 25.35
CA ASP A 315 2.14 2.62 25.21
C ASP A 315 1.86 1.72 24.00
N ILE A 316 0.79 0.91 24.11
CA ILE A 316 0.28 0.05 23.04
C ILE A 316 -0.50 0.87 22.01
N PHE A 317 -1.22 1.90 22.45
CA PHE A 317 -2.11 2.69 21.60
C PHE A 317 -1.62 4.13 21.49
N SER A 318 -1.73 4.70 20.31
CA SER A 318 -1.47 6.11 20.07
C SER A 318 -2.44 6.69 19.05
N ASP A 319 -2.76 7.97 19.20
CA ASP A 319 -3.53 8.68 18.18
C ASP A 319 -2.69 8.95 16.93
N ASN A 320 -3.32 8.76 15.78
CA ASN A 320 -2.74 9.18 14.52
C ASN A 320 -2.97 10.68 14.30
N THR A 321 -1.98 11.47 14.67
CA THR A 321 -1.97 12.93 14.49
C THR A 321 -1.35 13.38 13.16
N LYS A 322 -0.85 12.44 12.36
CA LYS A 322 -0.20 12.69 11.07
C LYS A 322 -1.24 12.86 9.95
N SER A 323 -0.85 13.55 8.89
CA SER A 323 -1.72 13.83 7.74
C SER A 323 -2.16 12.55 7.00
N TRP A 324 -1.29 11.54 6.94
CA TRP A 324 -1.62 10.20 6.47
C TRP A 324 -2.69 9.57 7.37
N SER A 325 -3.92 9.49 6.86
CA SER A 325 -5.16 9.21 7.60
C SER A 325 -6.09 8.25 6.87
N GLY A 326 -5.91 8.05 5.57
CA GLY A 326 -6.49 6.91 4.85
C GLY A 326 -5.53 5.73 4.92
N ASP A 327 -6.04 4.51 5.05
CA ASP A 327 -5.21 3.31 5.00
C ASP A 327 -5.99 2.07 4.55
N HIS A 328 -5.24 1.03 4.23
CA HIS A 328 -5.71 -0.26 3.76
C HIS A 328 -4.93 -1.43 4.38
N CYS A 329 -4.02 -1.17 5.33
CA CYS A 329 -3.32 -2.17 6.14
C CYS A 329 -4.21 -2.68 7.29
N VAL A 330 -5.39 -3.15 6.93
CA VAL A 330 -6.44 -3.66 7.82
C VAL A 330 -6.90 -5.02 7.31
N ASP A 331 -7.96 -5.59 7.89
CA ASP A 331 -8.58 -6.77 7.30
C ASP A 331 -9.00 -6.48 5.83
N PRO A 332 -8.51 -7.24 4.84
CA PRO A 332 -8.73 -6.97 3.43
C PRO A 332 -10.21 -6.99 3.03
N ARG A 333 -11.08 -7.65 3.81
CA ARG A 333 -12.53 -7.66 3.59
C ARG A 333 -13.18 -6.29 3.80
N LEU A 334 -12.53 -5.41 4.56
CA LEU A 334 -13.01 -4.06 4.83
C LEU A 334 -12.61 -3.08 3.71
N VAL A 335 -11.62 -3.41 2.91
CA VAL A 335 -11.08 -2.52 1.87
C VAL A 335 -10.98 -3.26 0.53
N PRO A 336 -12.10 -3.80 0.00
CA PRO A 336 -12.07 -4.47 -1.29
C PRO A 336 -11.71 -3.50 -2.41
N GLY A 337 -10.93 -3.96 -3.37
CA GLY A 337 -10.64 -3.23 -4.60
C GLY A 337 -11.86 -3.13 -5.53
N VAL A 338 -11.64 -2.64 -6.75
CA VAL A 338 -12.65 -2.57 -7.81
C VAL A 338 -12.16 -3.19 -9.11
N ILE A 339 -13.09 -3.70 -9.92
CA ILE A 339 -12.85 -4.17 -11.26
C ILE A 339 -14.02 -3.74 -12.15
N TRP A 340 -13.70 -3.01 -13.20
CA TRP A 340 -14.60 -2.69 -14.28
C TRP A 340 -14.01 -3.18 -15.59
N SER A 341 -14.86 -3.70 -16.47
CA SER A 341 -14.43 -4.14 -17.78
C SER A 341 -15.48 -3.85 -18.84
N ASN A 342 -15.03 -3.62 -20.07
CA ASN A 342 -15.91 -3.57 -21.24
C ASN A 342 -16.39 -4.97 -21.69
N ARG A 343 -15.86 -6.05 -21.09
CA ARG A 343 -16.34 -7.43 -21.25
C ARG A 343 -17.01 -7.90 -19.97
N LYS A 344 -18.01 -8.77 -20.12
CA LYS A 344 -18.74 -9.34 -18.99
C LYS A 344 -17.83 -10.29 -18.20
N VAL A 345 -17.59 -9.96 -16.93
CA VAL A 345 -16.90 -10.83 -15.98
C VAL A 345 -17.77 -12.06 -15.71
N ASN A 346 -17.17 -13.24 -15.70
CA ASN A 346 -17.84 -14.55 -15.59
C ASN A 346 -18.05 -15.05 -14.14
N THR A 347 -17.81 -14.19 -13.14
CA THR A 347 -17.88 -14.50 -11.71
C THR A 347 -18.33 -13.30 -10.92
N ASP A 348 -19.10 -13.53 -9.84
CA ASP A 348 -19.50 -12.48 -8.89
C ASP A 348 -18.43 -12.24 -7.80
N GLN A 349 -17.38 -13.08 -7.78
CA GLN A 349 -16.26 -12.99 -6.85
C GLN A 349 -14.93 -13.00 -7.61
N PRO A 350 -14.61 -11.93 -8.37
CA PRO A 350 -13.30 -11.78 -8.99
C PRO A 350 -12.23 -11.50 -7.93
N CYS A 351 -11.01 -11.97 -8.16
CA CYS A 351 -9.87 -11.70 -7.29
C CYS A 351 -8.62 -11.32 -8.10
N LEU A 352 -7.62 -10.69 -7.45
CA LEU A 352 -6.39 -10.27 -8.12
C LEU A 352 -5.62 -11.44 -8.77
N ALA A 353 -5.72 -12.65 -8.22
CA ALA A 353 -5.08 -13.83 -8.78
C ALA A 353 -5.62 -14.21 -10.17
N ASP A 354 -6.83 -13.75 -10.52
CA ASP A 354 -7.46 -13.98 -11.83
C ASP A 354 -6.84 -13.13 -12.96
N MET A 355 -6.10 -12.06 -12.64
CA MET A 355 -5.56 -11.13 -13.64
C MET A 355 -4.55 -11.78 -14.58
N ALA A 356 -3.59 -12.53 -14.04
CA ALA A 356 -2.56 -13.18 -14.85
C ALA A 356 -3.12 -14.28 -15.78
N PRO A 357 -3.95 -15.24 -15.29
CA PRO A 357 -4.65 -16.18 -16.16
C PRO A 357 -5.51 -15.50 -17.22
N THR A 358 -6.22 -14.41 -16.87
CA THR A 358 -7.01 -13.63 -17.83
C THR A 358 -6.14 -13.04 -18.94
N ALA A 359 -4.99 -12.46 -18.60
CA ALA A 359 -4.08 -11.93 -19.60
C ALA A 359 -3.54 -13.04 -20.53
N LEU A 360 -3.11 -14.18 -19.98
CA LEU A 360 -2.63 -15.31 -20.78
C LEU A 360 -3.69 -15.85 -21.75
N ASP A 361 -4.92 -16.04 -21.26
CA ASP A 361 -6.06 -16.48 -22.07
C ASP A 361 -6.34 -15.52 -23.24
N LEU A 362 -6.38 -14.21 -22.96
CA LEU A 362 -6.61 -13.17 -23.97
C LEU A 362 -5.53 -13.15 -25.06
N PHE A 363 -4.29 -13.54 -24.73
CA PHE A 363 -3.19 -13.63 -25.70
C PHE A 363 -3.03 -15.03 -26.32
N GLY A 364 -3.90 -15.99 -25.98
CA GLY A 364 -3.82 -17.37 -26.47
C GLY A 364 -2.56 -18.10 -25.98
N VAL A 365 -2.08 -17.75 -24.80
CA VAL A 365 -0.95 -18.40 -24.13
C VAL A 365 -1.48 -19.39 -23.12
N ASP A 366 -0.91 -20.60 -23.09
CA ASP A 366 -1.31 -21.64 -22.14
C ASP A 366 -1.17 -21.15 -20.69
N ILE A 367 -2.24 -21.33 -19.91
CA ILE A 367 -2.25 -20.97 -18.49
C ILE A 367 -1.54 -22.08 -17.70
N PRO A 368 -0.45 -21.78 -16.99
CA PRO A 368 0.24 -22.78 -16.19
C PRO A 368 -0.66 -23.28 -15.05
N GLY A 369 -0.71 -24.60 -14.85
CA GLY A 369 -1.59 -25.22 -13.84
C GLY A 369 -1.28 -24.90 -12.38
N TYR A 370 -0.16 -24.23 -12.10
CA TYR A 370 0.19 -23.73 -10.76
C TYR A 370 -0.42 -22.35 -10.45
N MET A 371 -1.01 -21.66 -11.44
CA MET A 371 -1.73 -20.41 -11.17
C MET A 371 -3.02 -20.70 -10.41
N LEU A 372 -3.28 -19.89 -9.38
CA LEU A 372 -4.42 -20.08 -8.47
C LEU A 372 -5.71 -19.41 -8.95
N GLY A 373 -5.62 -18.42 -9.84
CA GLY A 373 -6.78 -17.75 -10.42
C GLY A 373 -7.27 -18.40 -11.70
N ALA A 374 -8.33 -17.84 -12.27
CA ALA A 374 -8.97 -18.29 -13.50
C ALA A 374 -9.22 -17.12 -14.46
N PRO A 375 -9.33 -17.37 -15.78
CA PRO A 375 -9.76 -16.33 -16.73
C PRO A 375 -11.13 -15.75 -16.36
N LEU A 376 -11.23 -14.42 -16.39
CA LEU A 376 -12.44 -13.67 -16.03
C LEU A 376 -13.48 -13.59 -17.15
N PHE A 377 -13.17 -14.06 -18.35
CA PHE A 377 -14.05 -13.99 -19.51
C PHE A 377 -14.32 -15.39 -20.06
N GLY A 378 -15.46 -15.57 -20.74
CA GLY A 378 -15.85 -16.85 -21.32
C GLY A 378 -16.23 -17.91 -20.27
N GLU A 379 -16.22 -19.19 -20.68
CA GLU A 379 -16.51 -20.32 -19.80
C GLU A 379 -15.37 -20.54 -18.80
N ARG A 380 -15.70 -20.68 -17.52
CA ARG A 380 -14.72 -20.87 -16.44
C ARG A 380 -14.28 -22.34 -16.38
N THR A 381 -13.33 -22.71 -17.23
CA THR A 381 -12.83 -24.09 -17.40
C THR A 381 -11.68 -24.46 -16.45
N HIS A 382 -11.06 -23.47 -15.81
CA HIS A 382 -10.01 -23.65 -14.80
C HIS A 382 -10.53 -23.27 -13.42
N VAL A 383 -10.87 -24.27 -12.61
CA VAL A 383 -11.01 -24.09 -11.17
C VAL A 383 -10.13 -25.14 -10.54
N THR A 384 -8.86 -24.78 -10.26
CA THR A 384 -8.17 -25.45 -9.17
C THR A 384 -8.90 -24.97 -7.91
N PRO A 385 -9.58 -25.84 -7.15
CA PRO A 385 -10.21 -25.41 -5.92
C PRO A 385 -9.08 -24.97 -4.99
N LEU A 386 -8.85 -23.65 -4.88
CA LEU A 386 -8.31 -23.10 -3.63
C LEU A 386 -9.21 -23.66 -2.55
N SER A 387 -8.69 -24.40 -1.56
CA SER A 387 -9.51 -25.07 -0.54
C SER A 387 -10.57 -24.09 -0.03
N THR A 388 -11.80 -24.29 -0.50
CA THR A 388 -12.82 -23.24 -0.60
C THR A 388 -13.44 -22.87 0.74
N ASP A 389 -12.99 -23.50 1.84
CA ASP A 389 -13.57 -23.31 3.16
C ASP A 389 -12.78 -22.37 4.07
N LYS A 390 -11.51 -22.04 3.77
CA LYS A 390 -10.70 -21.28 4.72
C LYS A 390 -10.73 -19.76 4.55
N LEU A 391 -11.24 -19.29 3.41
CA LEU A 391 -11.24 -17.88 3.01
C LEU A 391 -12.46 -17.50 2.16
N ALA A 392 -13.56 -18.26 2.26
CA ALA A 392 -14.82 -18.02 1.54
C ALA A 392 -15.44 -16.62 1.78
N ASP A 393 -14.86 -15.84 2.68
CA ASP A 393 -15.26 -14.48 3.03
C ASP A 393 -14.35 -13.40 2.39
N ARG A 394 -13.46 -13.78 1.45
CA ARG A 394 -12.54 -12.88 0.74
C ARG A 394 -13.31 -11.81 -0.06
N GLY A 395 -13.49 -10.65 0.57
CA GLY A 395 -13.27 -9.31 -0.01
C GLY A 395 -13.75 -9.10 -1.44
N GLY A 396 -14.96 -9.59 -1.76
CA GLY A 396 -15.54 -9.47 -3.08
C GLY A 396 -15.50 -8.00 -3.51
N VAL A 397 -14.82 -7.75 -4.61
CA VAL A 397 -15.01 -6.53 -5.36
C VAL A 397 -16.49 -6.46 -5.74
N ARG A 398 -17.23 -5.49 -5.19
CA ARG A 398 -18.62 -5.29 -5.61
C ARG A 398 -18.62 -4.81 -7.06
N VAL A 399 -19.22 -5.61 -7.94
CA VAL A 399 -19.68 -5.16 -9.25
C VAL A 399 -20.98 -4.39 -9.03
N PRO A 400 -21.04 -3.06 -9.24
CA PRO A 400 -22.32 -2.37 -9.26
C PRO A 400 -23.14 -2.89 -10.44
N SER A 401 -24.42 -3.17 -10.20
CA SER A 401 -25.40 -3.60 -11.20
C SER A 401 -25.55 -2.65 -12.38
#